data_AF-A0AAU7Q415-F1
#
_entry.id   AF-A0AAU7Q415-F1
#
_cell.length_a   1.000
_cell.length_b   1.000
_cell.length_c   1.000
_cell.angle_alpha   90.00
_cell.angle_beta   90.00
_cell.angle_gamma   90.00
#
_symmetry.space_group_name_H-M   'P 1'
#
loop_
_entity.id
_entity.type
_entity.pdbx_description
1 polymer ?
#
loop_
_entity_poly.entity_id
_entity_poly.type
_entity_poly.pdbx_seq_one_letter_code
_entity_poly.pdbx_strand_id
1 'polypeptide(L)'
;MPSFYHVNGSSEFDHYKVLEVSENATFEEIKAAYRKLLLENHQDKILQNLPGEERKEYYRLSKELRYGKSLLRSEKEQWDYFQQKLKRSTEICDAYKVLGDPEKRKKYDTDKRETGDIQSELRKAFLDKNLEKVKNLILKVEDFEKFLMQFVNIPQVGKVRLLYCFVSNACEDFKWVECFKVVLDRKGIKIDFNVDIGPLGTTAIKLREREVKIGQKI
;
A
#
# COMPACT_ATOMS: atom_id res chain seq x y z
N MET A 1 10.66 5.64 29.75
CA MET A 1 9.39 5.06 29.29
C MET A 1 9.58 4.56 27.85
N PRO A 2 9.41 3.27 27.55
CA PRO A 2 9.56 2.78 26.18
C PRO A 2 8.23 2.92 25.43
N SER A 3 8.26 3.63 24.30
CA SER A 3 7.15 3.77 23.35
C SER A 3 6.90 2.42 22.66
N PHE A 4 6.08 1.56 23.27
CA PHE A 4 5.64 0.32 22.64
C PHE A 4 4.65 0.61 21.50
N TYR A 5 4.82 -0.14 20.41
CA TYR A 5 4.05 -0.16 19.16
C TYR A 5 4.42 0.92 18.13
N HIS A 6 5.62 0.79 17.55
CA HIS A 6 5.73 1.00 16.10
C HIS A 6 5.18 -0.26 15.42
N VAL A 7 3.94 -0.17 14.94
CA VAL A 7 3.43 -1.13 13.94
C VAL A 7 4.03 -0.70 12.61
N ASN A 8 4.98 -1.49 12.10
CA ASN A 8 5.56 -1.29 10.77
C ASN A 8 4.52 -1.61 9.68
N GLY A 9 4.32 -0.67 8.74
CA GLY A 9 3.68 -0.84 7.43
C GLY A 9 2.14 -0.86 7.47
N SER A 10 1.39 -0.08 6.71
CA SER A 10 1.60 0.54 5.40
C SER A 10 0.92 1.92 5.35
N SER A 11 1.55 2.88 4.66
CA SER A 11 0.99 4.17 4.23
C SER A 11 -0.10 3.99 3.15
N GLU A 12 -1.00 3.02 3.31
CA GLU A 12 -2.08 2.76 2.34
C GLU A 12 -3.23 3.76 2.43
N PHE A 13 -3.31 4.51 3.53
CA PHE A 13 -4.39 5.45 3.79
C PHE A 13 -3.87 6.88 3.84
N ASP A 14 -4.47 7.71 2.99
CA ASP A 14 -4.28 9.15 2.97
C ASP A 14 -4.63 9.75 4.35
N HIS A 15 -3.65 10.34 5.04
CA HIS A 15 -3.84 10.84 6.40
C HIS A 15 -4.94 11.90 6.49
N TYR A 16 -5.16 12.67 5.42
CA TYR A 16 -6.25 13.64 5.35
C TYR A 16 -7.62 12.95 5.32
N LYS A 17 -7.73 11.82 4.61
CA LYS A 17 -8.96 11.01 4.58
C LYS A 17 -9.22 10.30 5.91
N VAL A 18 -8.17 9.85 6.59
CA VAL A 18 -8.32 9.23 7.92
C VAL A 18 -8.94 10.19 8.92
N LEU A 19 -8.50 11.45 8.91
CA LEU A 19 -9.04 12.52 9.75
C LEU A 19 -10.29 13.21 9.15
N GLU A 20 -10.75 12.78 7.97
CA GLU A 20 -11.92 13.34 7.28
C GLU A 20 -11.83 14.86 7.03
N VAL A 21 -10.62 15.32 6.70
CA VAL A 21 -10.32 16.74 6.43
C VAL A 21 -9.77 16.93 5.01
N SER A 22 -9.84 18.17 4.52
CA SER A 22 -9.22 18.57 3.25
C SER A 22 -7.69 18.64 3.35
N GLU A 23 -6.99 18.45 2.24
CA GLU A 23 -5.53 18.63 2.16
C GLU A 23 -5.09 20.08 2.48
N ASN A 24 -5.98 21.04 2.22
CA ASN A 24 -5.78 22.45 2.54
C ASN A 24 -6.23 22.82 3.97
N ALA A 25 -6.64 21.86 4.79
CA ALA A 25 -7.15 22.13 6.13
C ALA A 25 -6.10 22.84 7.00
N THR A 26 -6.57 23.79 7.80
CA THR A 26 -5.76 24.49 8.78
C THR A 26 -5.38 23.57 9.93
N PHE A 27 -4.35 23.94 10.69
CA PHE A 27 -3.94 23.17 11.87
C PHE A 27 -5.09 23.05 12.90
N GLU A 28 -5.88 24.11 13.08
CA GLU A 28 -7.01 24.09 14.02
C GLU A 28 -8.13 23.13 13.56
N GLU A 29 -8.42 23.05 12.26
CA GLU A 29 -9.37 22.08 11.71
C GLU A 29 -8.89 20.64 11.89
N ILE A 30 -7.60 20.37 11.62
CA ILE A 30 -6.98 19.05 11.83
C ILE A 30 -7.07 18.65 13.31
N LYS A 31 -6.79 19.58 14.22
CA LYS A 31 -6.84 19.36 15.67
C LYS A 31 -8.26 19.15 16.17
N ALA A 32 -9.23 19.89 15.65
CA ALA A 32 -10.63 19.72 15.98
C ALA A 32 -11.17 18.37 15.50
N ALA A 33 -10.86 17.98 14.26
CA ALA A 33 -11.25 16.69 13.69
C ALA A 33 -10.63 15.53 14.48
N TYR A 34 -9.33 15.61 14.79
CA TYR A 34 -8.65 14.62 15.63
C TYR A 34 -9.33 14.44 16.99
N ARG A 35 -9.64 15.55 17.70
CA ARG A 35 -10.30 15.50 19.01
C ARG A 35 -11.67 14.83 18.92
N LYS A 36 -12.47 15.20 17.92
CA LYS A 36 -13.80 14.61 17.69
C LYS A 36 -13.70 13.10 17.44
N LEU A 37 -12.88 12.70 16.46
CA LEU A 37 -12.73 11.30 16.07
C LEU A 37 -12.11 10.45 17.18
N LEU A 38 -11.17 11.00 17.95
CA LEU A 38 -10.56 10.30 19.07
C LEU A 38 -11.56 10.08 20.20
N LEU A 39 -12.42 11.05 20.54
CA LEU A 39 -13.45 10.88 21.57
C LEU A 39 -14.46 9.77 21.21
N GLU A 40 -14.78 9.64 19.93
CA GLU A 40 -15.65 8.59 19.41
C GLU A 40 -14.97 7.22 19.41
N ASN A 41 -13.69 7.17 19.03
CA ASN A 41 -12.93 5.94 18.79
C ASN A 41 -11.85 5.67 19.85
N HIS A 42 -11.92 6.26 21.05
CA HIS A 42 -10.85 6.15 22.04
C HIS A 42 -10.69 4.69 22.49
N GLN A 43 -9.44 4.19 22.54
CA GLN A 43 -9.15 2.83 22.97
C GLN A 43 -9.79 2.48 24.31
N ASP A 44 -9.71 3.35 25.31
CA ASP A 44 -10.31 3.09 26.62
C ASP A 44 -11.83 2.92 26.54
N LYS A 45 -12.53 3.74 25.73
CA LYS A 45 -13.98 3.62 25.53
C LYS A 45 -14.34 2.33 24.79
N ILE A 46 -13.53 1.93 23.81
CA ILE A 46 -13.69 0.64 23.11
C ILE A 46 -13.53 -0.51 24.10
N LEU A 47 -12.48 -0.51 24.91
CA LEU A 47 -12.21 -1.54 25.91
C LEU A 47 -13.28 -1.59 27.00
N GLN A 48 -13.82 -0.44 27.42
CA GLN A 48 -14.95 -0.35 28.36
C GLN A 48 -16.26 -0.93 27.81
N ASN A 49 -16.44 -0.93 26.50
CA ASN A 49 -17.61 -1.54 25.84
C ASN A 49 -17.43 -3.04 25.55
N LEU A 50 -16.22 -3.59 25.69
CA LEU A 50 -16.00 -5.03 25.53
C LEU A 50 -16.60 -5.83 26.70
N PRO A 51 -17.09 -7.06 26.43
CA PRO A 51 -17.45 -8.01 27.47
C PRO A 51 -16.31 -8.18 28.49
N GLY A 52 -16.66 -8.43 29.75
CA GLY A 52 -15.68 -8.54 30.84
C GLY A 52 -14.59 -9.59 30.57
N GLU A 53 -14.95 -10.73 29.97
CA GLU A 53 -13.98 -11.78 29.61
C GLU A 53 -13.05 -11.35 28.47
N GLU A 54 -13.57 -10.76 27.38
CA GLU A 54 -12.74 -10.22 26.30
C GLU A 54 -11.77 -9.14 26.79
N ARG A 55 -12.23 -8.27 27.71
CA ARG A 55 -11.38 -7.23 28.30
C ARG A 55 -10.25 -7.82 29.14
N LYS A 56 -10.54 -8.81 30.00
CA LYS A 56 -9.51 -9.50 30.78
C LYS A 56 -8.48 -10.15 29.85
N GLU A 57 -8.96 -10.77 28.78
CA GLU A 57 -8.13 -11.45 27.80
C GLU A 57 -7.22 -10.48 27.04
N TYR A 58 -7.75 -9.31 26.64
CA TYR A 58 -6.95 -8.23 26.07
C TYR A 58 -5.79 -7.82 27.01
N TYR A 59 -6.08 -7.57 28.29
CA TYR A 59 -5.05 -7.18 29.25
C TYR A 59 -4.04 -8.30 29.52
N ARG A 60 -4.48 -9.57 29.55
CA ARG A 60 -3.61 -10.74 29.66
C ARG A 60 -2.64 -10.80 28.48
N LEU A 61 -3.15 -10.80 27.25
CA LEU A 61 -2.33 -10.86 26.03
C LEU A 61 -1.39 -9.65 25.91
N SER A 62 -1.89 -8.45 26.19
CA SER A 62 -1.07 -7.22 26.19
C SER A 62 0.08 -7.29 27.19
N LYS A 63 -0.16 -7.83 28.39
CA LYS A 63 0.85 -8.04 29.42
C LYS A 63 1.91 -9.04 28.96
N GLU A 64 1.49 -10.19 28.45
CA GLU A 64 2.39 -11.25 27.98
C GLU A 64 3.32 -10.77 26.87
N LEU A 65 2.77 -10.05 25.88
CA LEU A 65 3.57 -9.42 24.82
C LEU A 65 4.58 -8.40 25.36
N ARG A 66 4.19 -7.60 26.35
CA ARG A 66 5.10 -6.62 26.98
C ARG A 66 6.29 -7.29 27.68
N TYR A 67 6.08 -8.48 28.25
CA TYR A 67 7.16 -9.27 28.85
C TYR A 67 7.95 -10.09 27.83
N GLY A 68 7.71 -9.90 26.53
CA GLY A 68 8.47 -10.57 25.47
C GLY A 68 8.10 -12.04 25.29
N LYS A 69 6.95 -12.48 25.80
CA LYS A 69 6.44 -13.82 25.55
C LYS A 69 5.97 -13.94 24.10
N SER A 70 6.32 -15.05 23.47
CA SER A 70 5.80 -15.40 22.14
C SER A 70 4.41 -16.02 22.28
N LEU A 71 3.42 -15.47 21.56
CA LEU A 71 2.04 -15.95 21.59
C LEU A 71 1.89 -17.22 20.76
N LEU A 72 1.03 -18.13 21.21
CA LEU A 72 0.57 -19.26 20.40
C LEU A 72 -0.26 -18.77 19.21
N ARG A 73 -0.48 -19.62 18.21
CA ARG A 73 -1.28 -19.28 17.02
C ARG A 73 -2.68 -18.77 17.36
N SER A 74 -3.39 -19.46 18.26
CA SER A 74 -4.73 -19.07 18.71
C SER A 74 -4.74 -17.75 19.47
N GLU A 75 -3.73 -17.51 20.31
CA GLU A 75 -3.56 -16.26 21.05
C GLU A 75 -3.21 -15.09 20.11
N LYS A 76 -2.45 -15.36 19.04
CA LYS A 76 -2.16 -14.38 18.00
C LYS A 76 -3.40 -13.99 17.22
N GLU A 77 -4.25 -14.94 16.85
CA GLU A 77 -5.53 -14.67 16.18
C GLU A 77 -6.45 -13.80 17.06
N GLN A 78 -6.49 -14.08 18.37
CA GLN A 78 -7.21 -13.24 19.33
C GLN A 78 -6.60 -11.84 19.47
N TRP A 79 -5.28 -11.74 19.49
CA TRP A 79 -4.59 -10.44 19.49
C TRP A 79 -4.93 -9.64 18.23
N ASP A 80 -4.91 -10.27 17.06
CA ASP A 80 -5.23 -9.64 15.78
C ASP A 80 -6.69 -9.15 15.75
N TYR A 81 -7.63 -9.87 16.36
CA TYR A 81 -9.01 -9.42 16.57
C TYR A 81 -9.09 -8.12 17.40
N PHE A 82 -8.35 -8.04 18.51
CA PHE A 82 -8.30 -6.81 19.31
C PHE A 82 -7.63 -5.65 18.57
N GLN A 83 -6.55 -5.94 17.82
CA GLN A 83 -5.91 -4.93 16.98
C GLN A 83 -6.86 -4.41 15.90
N GLN A 84 -7.68 -5.28 15.31
CA GLN A 84 -8.68 -4.86 14.32
C GLN A 84 -9.73 -3.91 14.92
N LYS A 85 -10.21 -4.17 16.15
CA LYS A 85 -11.13 -3.26 16.85
C LYS A 85 -10.50 -1.92 17.19
N LEU A 86 -9.21 -1.91 17.56
CA LEU A 86 -8.48 -0.69 17.91
C LEU A 86 -7.89 0.04 16.70
N LYS A 87 -7.89 -0.61 15.53
CA LYS A 87 -7.24 -0.15 14.30
C LYS A 87 -7.58 1.31 14.00
N ARG A 88 -8.87 1.66 14.03
CA ARG A 88 -9.33 3.02 13.73
C ARG A 88 -8.75 4.07 14.69
N SER A 89 -8.69 3.76 15.98
CA SER A 89 -8.09 4.64 17.00
C SER A 89 -6.62 4.91 16.71
N THR A 90 -5.89 3.84 16.36
CA THR A 90 -4.47 3.90 16.01
C THR A 90 -4.26 4.71 14.74
N GLU A 91 -5.03 4.47 13.68
CA GLU A 91 -4.98 5.22 12.42
C GLU A 91 -5.20 6.73 12.64
N ILE A 92 -6.20 7.10 13.46
CA ILE A 92 -6.48 8.51 13.80
C ILE A 92 -5.28 9.14 14.51
N CYS A 93 -4.69 8.43 15.48
CA CYS A 93 -3.49 8.91 16.18
C CYS A 93 -2.30 9.07 15.25
N ASP A 94 -2.06 8.11 14.36
CA ASP A 94 -0.94 8.13 13.43
C ASP A 94 -1.10 9.22 12.38
N ALA A 95 -2.31 9.42 11.84
CA ALA A 95 -2.62 10.53 10.95
C ALA A 95 -2.36 11.88 11.63
N TYR A 96 -2.78 12.06 12.88
CA TYR A 96 -2.51 13.29 13.63
C TYR A 96 -1.03 13.48 13.96
N LYS A 97 -0.26 12.41 14.23
CA LYS A 97 1.20 12.50 14.43
C LYS A 97 1.93 13.04 13.20
N VAL A 98 1.41 12.80 12.00
CA VAL A 98 1.98 13.29 10.74
C VAL A 98 1.44 14.68 10.40
N LEU A 99 0.12 14.88 10.44
CA LEU A 99 -0.52 16.13 9.99
C LEU A 99 -0.53 17.24 11.04
N GLY A 100 -0.41 16.89 12.32
CA GLY A 100 -0.37 17.85 13.44
C GLY A 100 0.99 18.50 13.64
N ASP A 101 2.05 17.96 13.04
CA ASP A 101 3.39 18.57 13.08
C ASP A 101 3.65 19.27 11.73
N PRO A 102 3.92 20.60 11.71
CA PRO A 102 4.11 21.33 10.46
C PRO A 102 5.24 20.79 9.57
N GLU A 103 6.35 20.33 10.16
CA GLU A 103 7.50 19.80 9.41
C GLU A 103 7.17 18.43 8.82
N LYS A 104 6.53 17.56 9.60
CA LYS A 104 6.11 16.23 9.12
C LYS A 104 5.01 16.33 8.07
N ARG A 105 4.06 17.24 8.24
CA ARG A 105 3.02 17.52 7.25
C ARG A 105 3.62 18.00 5.94
N LYS A 106 4.54 18.99 6.00
CA LYS A 106 5.23 19.50 4.81
C LYS A 106 6.00 18.40 4.09
N LYS A 107 6.71 17.54 4.83
CA LYS A 107 7.39 16.38 4.26
C LYS A 107 6.39 15.43 3.59
N TYR A 108 5.32 15.05 4.29
CA TYR A 108 4.26 14.19 3.76
C TYR A 108 3.64 14.76 2.48
N ASP A 109 3.32 16.06 2.45
CA ASP A 109 2.74 16.72 1.28
C ASP A 109 3.73 16.80 0.12
N THR A 110 5.03 16.93 0.40
CA THR A 110 6.10 16.94 -0.61
C THR A 110 6.25 15.53 -1.19
N ASP A 111 6.41 14.52 -0.35
CA ASP A 111 6.55 13.12 -0.75
C ASP A 111 5.31 12.65 -1.54
N LYS A 112 4.11 13.05 -1.13
CA LYS A 112 2.84 12.75 -1.83
C LYS A 112 2.78 13.43 -3.20
N ARG A 113 3.25 14.69 -3.31
CA ARG A 113 3.35 15.42 -4.58
C ARG A 113 4.39 14.80 -5.50
N GLU A 114 5.59 14.52 -5.01
CA GLU A 114 6.65 13.86 -5.78
C GLU A 114 6.22 12.48 -6.26
N THR A 115 5.56 11.69 -5.41
CA THR A 115 5.01 10.38 -5.81
C THR A 115 3.91 10.52 -6.87
N GLY A 116 3.02 11.50 -6.71
CA GLY A 116 1.98 11.81 -7.69
C GLY A 116 2.56 12.30 -9.03
N ASP A 117 3.63 13.08 -8.98
CA ASP A 117 4.37 13.57 -10.14
C ASP A 117 5.11 12.43 -10.84
N ILE A 118 5.85 11.59 -10.10
CA ILE A 118 6.49 10.38 -10.63
C ILE A 118 5.46 9.47 -11.31
N GLN A 119 4.30 9.23 -10.70
CA GLN A 119 3.25 8.42 -11.33
C GLN A 119 2.69 9.10 -12.58
N SER A 120 2.53 10.42 -12.58
CA SER A 120 2.02 11.19 -13.72
C SER A 120 3.02 11.23 -14.88
N GLU A 121 4.29 11.48 -14.58
CA GLU A 121 5.40 11.43 -15.54
C GLU A 121 5.60 10.03 -16.10
N LEU A 122 5.53 9.01 -15.25
CA LEU A 122 5.64 7.62 -15.69
C LEU A 122 4.49 7.25 -16.62
N ARG A 123 3.24 7.62 -16.29
CA ARG A 123 2.09 7.46 -17.19
C ARG A 123 2.33 8.13 -18.53
N LYS A 124 2.83 9.36 -18.52
CA LYS A 124 3.18 10.10 -19.74
C LYS A 124 4.27 9.37 -20.54
N ALA A 125 5.30 8.86 -19.89
CA ALA A 125 6.36 8.10 -20.54
C ALA A 125 5.87 6.80 -21.19
N PHE A 126 4.89 6.11 -20.60
CA PHE A 126 4.23 4.96 -21.24
C PHE A 126 3.46 5.36 -22.51
N LEU A 127 2.76 6.50 -22.49
CA LEU A 127 2.02 7.01 -23.66
C LEU A 127 2.95 7.51 -24.76
N ASP A 128 4.02 8.20 -24.39
CA ASP A 128 5.04 8.75 -25.30
C ASP A 128 6.01 7.66 -25.82
N LYS A 129 5.82 6.39 -25.42
CA LYS A 129 6.70 5.25 -25.74
C LYS A 129 8.18 5.52 -25.40
N ASN A 130 8.44 6.28 -24.34
CA ASN A 130 9.79 6.62 -23.91
C ASN A 130 10.33 5.58 -22.91
N LEU A 131 11.02 4.57 -23.44
CA LEU A 131 11.56 3.46 -22.67
C LEU A 131 12.56 3.89 -21.58
N GLU A 132 13.41 4.88 -21.87
CA GLU A 132 14.47 5.31 -20.95
C GLU A 132 13.89 6.03 -19.72
N LYS A 133 12.89 6.89 -19.94
CA LYS A 133 12.15 7.52 -18.84
C LYS A 133 11.41 6.48 -18.02
N VAL A 134 10.78 5.50 -18.66
CA VAL A 134 10.10 4.41 -17.94
C VAL A 134 11.09 3.63 -17.08
N LYS A 135 12.24 3.21 -17.61
CA LYS A 135 13.28 2.48 -16.85
C LYS A 135 13.75 3.23 -15.61
N ASN A 136 13.89 4.56 -15.68
CA ASN A 136 14.35 5.35 -14.55
C ASN A 136 13.26 5.63 -13.51
N LEU A 137 12.03 5.91 -13.97
CA LEU A 137 10.91 6.25 -13.09
C LEU A 137 10.27 5.03 -12.44
N ILE A 138 10.20 3.90 -13.15
CA ILE A 138 9.59 2.65 -12.65
C ILE A 138 10.29 2.12 -11.40
N LEU A 139 11.60 2.37 -11.28
CA LEU A 139 12.40 1.98 -10.11
C LEU A 139 12.06 2.79 -8.86
N LYS A 140 11.47 3.98 -9.03
CA LYS A 140 11.03 4.85 -7.93
C LYS A 140 9.60 4.53 -7.48
N VAL A 141 8.88 3.67 -8.21
CA VAL A 141 7.50 3.29 -7.85
C VAL A 141 7.53 2.16 -6.82
N GLU A 142 6.94 2.42 -5.65
CA GLU A 142 6.83 1.43 -4.57
C GLU A 142 5.92 0.25 -4.98
N ASP A 143 4.75 0.53 -5.54
CA ASP A 143 3.76 -0.47 -5.96
C ASP A 143 3.45 -0.38 -7.46
N PHE A 144 4.23 -1.13 -8.25
CA PHE A 144 4.13 -1.13 -9.70
C PHE A 144 2.88 -1.87 -10.21
N GLU A 145 2.44 -2.91 -9.51
CA GLU A 145 1.25 -3.68 -9.89
C GLU A 145 -0.01 -2.81 -9.79
N LYS A 146 -0.19 -2.13 -8.65
CA LYS A 146 -1.29 -1.19 -8.46
C LYS A 146 -1.25 -0.07 -9.49
N PHE A 147 -0.05 0.40 -9.86
CA PHE A 147 0.13 1.39 -10.92
C PHE A 147 -0.38 0.87 -12.27
N LEU A 148 0.02 -0.32 -12.71
CA LEU A 148 -0.43 -0.93 -13.98
C LEU A 148 -1.95 -1.13 -14.04
N MET A 149 -2.59 -1.29 -12.89
CA MET A 149 -4.04 -1.46 -12.78
C MET A 149 -4.83 -0.16 -12.87
N GLN A 150 -4.18 1.01 -12.82
CA GLN A 150 -4.83 2.31 -12.97
C GLN A 150 -5.37 2.50 -14.38
N PHE A 151 -6.46 3.26 -14.49
CA PHE A 151 -7.07 3.58 -15.77
C PHE A 151 -6.48 4.86 -16.35
N VAL A 152 -6.27 4.84 -17.67
CA VAL A 152 -5.89 5.98 -18.50
C VAL A 152 -6.84 6.09 -19.67
N ASN A 153 -7.06 7.32 -20.14
CA ASN A 153 -7.90 7.58 -21.31
C ASN A 153 -6.98 7.82 -22.50
N ILE A 154 -7.08 6.98 -23.52
CA ILE A 154 -6.30 7.12 -24.75
C ILE A 154 -7.24 7.69 -25.83
N PRO A 155 -6.83 8.73 -26.58
CA PRO A 155 -7.58 9.20 -27.73
C PRO A 155 -7.91 8.04 -28.68
N GLN A 156 -9.16 7.97 -29.16
CA GLN A 156 -9.68 6.94 -30.09
C GLN A 156 -9.87 5.51 -29.54
N VAL A 157 -9.22 5.13 -28.44
CA VAL A 157 -9.38 3.81 -27.79
C VAL A 157 -10.29 3.88 -26.56
N GLY A 158 -10.33 5.02 -25.89
CA GLY A 158 -11.12 5.24 -24.68
C GLY A 158 -10.37 4.85 -23.39
N LYS A 159 -11.14 4.54 -22.34
CA LYS A 159 -10.61 4.25 -21.00
C LYS A 159 -10.06 2.82 -20.94
N VAL A 160 -8.74 2.68 -20.85
CA VAL A 160 -8.03 1.40 -20.74
C VAL A 160 -7.14 1.36 -19.50
N ARG A 161 -6.66 0.18 -19.12
CA ARG A 161 -5.68 0.05 -18.03
C ARG A 161 -4.28 0.36 -18.54
N LEU A 162 -3.40 0.87 -17.69
CA LEU A 162 -1.99 1.08 -18.04
C LEU A 162 -1.28 -0.20 -18.48
N LEU A 163 -1.69 -1.34 -17.94
CA LEU A 163 -1.25 -2.65 -18.43
C LEU A 163 -1.45 -2.82 -19.94
N TYR A 164 -2.58 -2.35 -20.49
CA TYR A 164 -2.84 -2.41 -21.93
C TYR A 164 -1.81 -1.58 -22.72
N CYS A 165 -1.50 -0.36 -22.27
CA CYS A 165 -0.50 0.49 -22.90
C CYS A 165 0.88 -0.19 -22.90
N PHE A 166 1.26 -0.77 -21.75
CA PHE A 166 2.52 -1.47 -21.62
C PHE A 166 2.62 -2.65 -22.58
N VAL A 167 1.58 -3.47 -22.64
CA VAL A 167 1.52 -4.64 -23.53
C VAL A 167 1.56 -4.22 -24.99
N SER A 168 0.82 -3.17 -25.35
CA SER A 168 0.86 -2.60 -26.71
C SER A 168 2.29 -2.18 -27.07
N ASN A 169 2.99 -1.48 -26.18
CA ASN A 169 4.38 -1.07 -26.42
C ASN A 169 5.32 -2.28 -26.51
N ALA A 170 5.10 -3.32 -25.71
CA ALA A 170 5.87 -4.56 -25.73
C ALA A 170 5.65 -5.40 -27.00
N CYS A 171 4.46 -5.34 -27.60
CA CYS A 171 4.19 -5.94 -28.91
C CYS A 171 4.95 -5.23 -30.04
N GLU A 172 5.26 -3.95 -29.88
CA GLU A 172 5.99 -3.16 -30.88
C GLU A 172 7.51 -3.18 -30.69
N ASP A 173 8.00 -3.20 -29.43
CA ASP A 173 9.43 -3.23 -29.11
C ASP A 173 9.72 -4.19 -27.94
N PHE A 174 10.49 -5.24 -28.24
CA PHE A 174 10.91 -6.27 -27.30
C PHE A 174 11.66 -5.73 -26.07
N LYS A 175 12.32 -4.57 -26.19
CA LYS A 175 13.05 -3.95 -25.06
C LYS A 175 12.13 -3.57 -23.90
N TRP A 176 10.83 -3.37 -24.16
CA TRP A 176 9.83 -3.17 -23.09
C TRP A 176 9.58 -4.45 -22.29
N VAL A 177 9.61 -5.61 -22.95
CA VAL A 177 9.52 -6.93 -22.29
C VAL A 177 10.73 -7.13 -21.37
N GLU A 178 11.94 -6.82 -21.86
CA GLU A 178 13.17 -6.90 -21.06
C GLU A 178 13.14 -5.94 -19.87
N CYS A 179 12.70 -4.70 -20.07
CA CYS A 179 12.53 -3.73 -18.99
C CYS A 179 11.63 -4.28 -17.87
N PHE A 180 10.52 -4.93 -18.23
CA PHE A 180 9.58 -5.44 -17.25
C PHE A 180 10.08 -6.66 -16.49
N LYS A 181 10.79 -7.56 -17.17
CA LYS A 181 11.48 -8.68 -16.51
C LYS A 181 12.42 -8.18 -15.42
N VAL A 182 13.25 -7.18 -15.72
CA VAL A 182 14.19 -6.58 -14.74
C VAL A 182 13.46 -5.98 -13.53
N VAL A 183 12.32 -5.33 -13.76
CA VAL A 183 11.52 -4.73 -12.67
C VAL A 183 10.92 -5.80 -11.75
N LEU A 184 10.41 -6.89 -12.32
CA LEU A 184 9.78 -7.97 -11.56
C LEU A 184 10.79 -8.81 -10.78
N ASP A 185 11.94 -9.11 -11.40
CA ASP A 185 13.05 -9.79 -10.73
C ASP A 185 13.52 -9.00 -9.49
N ARG A 186 13.60 -7.67 -9.58
CA ARG A 186 13.99 -6.80 -8.46
C ARG A 186 12.97 -6.75 -7.33
N LYS A 187 11.67 -6.93 -7.61
CA LYS A 187 10.62 -6.98 -6.59
C LYS A 187 10.47 -8.37 -5.96
N GLY A 188 11.32 -9.33 -6.33
CA GLY A 188 11.24 -10.71 -5.86
C GLY A 188 10.06 -11.49 -6.45
N ILE A 189 9.35 -10.89 -7.40
CA ILE A 189 8.17 -11.44 -8.05
C ILE A 189 8.65 -12.22 -9.27
N LYS A 190 8.83 -13.54 -9.10
CA LYS A 190 9.22 -14.46 -10.18
C LYS A 190 8.00 -14.87 -11.00
N ILE A 191 7.59 -14.00 -11.93
CA ILE A 191 6.51 -14.29 -12.89
C ILE A 191 7.12 -14.77 -14.21
N ASP A 192 6.66 -15.92 -14.70
CA ASP A 192 6.91 -16.33 -16.07
C ASP A 192 5.97 -15.56 -17.01
N PHE A 193 6.54 -14.72 -17.89
CA PHE A 193 5.81 -14.07 -18.98
C PHE A 193 5.62 -15.04 -20.14
N ASN A 194 4.41 -15.60 -20.25
CA ASN A 194 3.97 -16.24 -21.49
C ASN A 194 2.97 -15.32 -22.18
N VAL A 195 3.38 -14.79 -23.33
CA VAL A 195 2.49 -14.12 -24.28
C VAL A 195 2.04 -15.18 -25.28
N ASP A 196 0.83 -15.71 -25.09
CA ASP A 196 0.22 -16.59 -26.09
C ASP A 196 -0.46 -15.70 -27.14
N ILE A 197 0.02 -15.75 -28.39
CA ILE A 197 -0.64 -15.15 -29.54
C ILE A 197 -1.48 -16.24 -30.21
N GLY A 198 -2.80 -16.17 -30.05
CA GLY A 198 -3.73 -17.08 -30.69
C GLY A 198 -3.83 -16.85 -32.21
N PRO A 199 -4.33 -17.83 -32.98
CA PRO A 199 -4.39 -17.77 -34.44
C PRO A 199 -5.31 -16.66 -35.02
N LEU A 200 -6.10 -15.99 -34.18
CA LEU A 200 -6.96 -14.86 -34.55
C LEU A 200 -6.48 -13.51 -33.99
N GLY A 201 -5.22 -13.42 -33.54
CA GLY A 201 -4.67 -12.19 -32.94
C GLY A 201 -5.15 -11.92 -31.51
N THR A 202 -5.74 -12.92 -30.85
CA THR A 202 -6.08 -12.83 -29.43
C THR A 202 -4.81 -12.96 -28.59
N THR A 203 -4.45 -11.90 -27.86
CA THR A 203 -3.31 -11.92 -26.93
C THR A 203 -3.80 -12.31 -25.54
N ALA A 204 -3.31 -13.43 -25.01
CA ALA A 204 -3.54 -13.83 -23.62
C ALA A 204 -2.23 -13.69 -22.84
N ILE A 205 -2.24 -12.85 -21.81
CA ILE A 205 -1.13 -12.75 -20.85
C ILE A 205 -1.46 -13.70 -19.71
N LYS A 206 -0.69 -14.78 -19.58
CA LYS A 206 -0.78 -15.68 -18.45
C LYS A 206 0.34 -15.36 -17.47
N LEU A 207 -0.03 -14.80 -16.32
CA LEU A 207 0.87 -14.63 -15.17
C LEU A 207 0.84 -15.94 -14.38
N ARG A 208 1.97 -16.63 -14.25
CA ARG A 208 2.13 -17.76 -13.31
C ARG A 208 3.27 -17.45 -12.35
N GLU A 209 3.00 -17.58 -11.05
CA GLU A 209 4.05 -17.59 -10.03
C GLU A 209 4.84 -18.90 -10.14
N ARG A 210 6.18 -18.81 -10.13
CA ARG A 210 7.01 -20.01 -9.97
C ARG A 210 7.01 -20.42 -8.51
N GLU A 211 6.34 -21.53 -8.20
CA GLU A 211 6.61 -22.26 -6.96
C GLU A 211 8.07 -22.72 -6.96
N VAL A 212 8.82 -22.29 -5.95
CA VAL A 212 10.15 -22.83 -5.68
C VAL A 212 9.94 -24.27 -5.20
N LYS A 213 10.14 -25.25 -6.08
CA LYS A 213 10.44 -26.61 -5.62
C LYS A 213 11.76 -26.55 -4.86
N ILE A 214 11.68 -26.47 -3.54
CA ILE A 214 12.81 -26.74 -2.66
C ILE A 214 13.19 -28.19 -2.98
N GLY A 215 14.31 -28.36 -3.68
CA GLY A 215 14.83 -29.68 -3.99
C GLY A 215 15.01 -30.47 -2.71
N GLN A 216 14.31 -31.60 -2.60
CA GLN A 216 14.73 -32.69 -1.75
C GLN A 216 16.17 -33.03 -2.16
N LYS A 217 17.12 -32.68 -1.31
CA LYS A 217 18.46 -33.28 -1.35
C LYS A 217 18.28 -34.71 -0.85
N ILE A 218 18.44 -35.62 -1.81
CA ILE A 218 18.86 -37.05 -1.78
C ILE A 218 18.95 -37.67 -0.39
#